data_AF-A0A2D9VDR1-F1
#
_entry.id   AF-A0A2D9VDR1-F1
#
_cell.length_a   1.000
_cell.length_b   1.000
_cell.length_c   1.000
_cell.angle_alpha   90.00
_cell.angle_beta   90.00
_cell.angle_gamma   90.00
#
_symmetry.space_group_name_H-M   'P 1'
#
loop_
_entity.id
_entity.type
_entity.pdbx_description
1 polymer ?
#
loop_
_entity_poly.entity_id
_entity_poly.type
_entity_poly.pdbx_seq_one_letter_code
_entity_poly.pdbx_strand_id
1 'polypeptide(L)'
;MKINNILIILLLLLGCENTPAEPQNVHGCLDSQACNYNSNATIDNNSCWYAEEGCECINGEGASVDICGVCDTDETNNCIQDECGIWGGDNSSCTDECGVVNGDGPSENCDCYGNCLTVENLAGTWDTTSQSSDMTMSIDYGLMFSGVDAYSCTYMGGTYTEADGCVLDETTIAIYAGASCTEMGGTLSGNICSASGTEDLCCGATMEMLSQTITIVDHGDHGDMTIVATYNDDGDGEMTETSYALVEVDGTDITITYGSDDDHDDHGDDDHGLEVMSGTITIDGDTATMVFPMDMDMFDDEDHDDDHDDMDDMMGMTMSGAMTLVLEKQY
;
A
#
# COMPACT_ATOMS: atom_id res chain seq x y z
N MET A 1 74.30 -49.81 -40.24
CA MET A 1 74.25 -48.55 -39.46
C MET A 1 73.40 -47.56 -40.24
N LYS A 2 72.42 -46.95 -39.56
CA LYS A 2 71.18 -46.36 -40.12
C LYS A 2 71.41 -44.97 -40.72
N ILE A 3 71.24 -44.77 -42.03
CA ILE A 3 71.08 -43.43 -42.67
C ILE A 3 70.02 -43.48 -43.79
N ASN A 4 68.96 -44.30 -43.67
CA ASN A 4 67.89 -44.37 -44.69
C ASN A 4 66.49 -43.94 -44.22
N ASN A 5 66.38 -43.34 -43.03
CA ASN A 5 65.11 -42.82 -42.49
C ASN A 5 65.10 -41.31 -42.20
N ILE A 6 66.22 -40.59 -42.39
CA ILE A 6 66.29 -39.15 -42.07
C ILE A 6 65.92 -38.27 -43.29
N LEU A 7 66.13 -38.75 -44.52
CA LEU A 7 65.87 -37.95 -45.72
C LEU A 7 64.38 -37.86 -46.12
N ILE A 8 63.56 -38.85 -45.73
CA ILE A 8 62.12 -38.85 -46.01
C ILE A 8 61.32 -38.08 -44.94
N ILE A 9 61.79 -38.04 -43.69
CA ILE A 9 61.18 -37.21 -42.63
C ILE A 9 61.50 -35.72 -42.83
N LEU A 10 62.65 -35.39 -43.44
CA LEU A 10 62.98 -33.99 -43.80
C LEU A 10 62.17 -33.47 -44.99
N LEU A 11 61.63 -34.36 -45.83
CA LEU A 11 60.79 -34.02 -46.99
C LEU A 11 59.28 -33.99 -46.67
N LEU A 12 58.86 -34.55 -45.53
CA LEU A 12 57.47 -34.48 -45.03
C LEU A 12 57.21 -33.30 -44.09
N LEU A 13 58.26 -32.60 -43.61
CA LEU A 13 58.13 -31.40 -42.76
C LEU A 13 58.15 -30.08 -43.54
N LEU A 14 58.20 -30.12 -44.87
CA LEU A 14 58.15 -28.95 -45.76
C LEU A 14 56.89 -28.94 -46.66
N GLY A 15 55.89 -29.77 -46.31
CA GLY A 15 54.67 -29.97 -47.11
C GLY A 15 53.39 -29.35 -46.54
N CYS A 16 53.44 -28.53 -45.49
CA CYS A 16 52.38 -27.55 -45.32
C CYS A 16 52.76 -26.35 -46.17
N GLU A 17 52.21 -26.31 -47.39
CA GLU A 17 52.00 -25.04 -48.07
C GLU A 17 51.34 -24.12 -47.04
N ASN A 18 52.08 -23.12 -46.59
CA ASN A 18 51.47 -21.86 -46.20
C ASN A 18 50.88 -21.30 -47.49
N THR A 19 49.74 -21.85 -47.93
CA THR A 19 48.79 -21.03 -48.66
C THR A 19 48.56 -19.84 -47.74
N PRO A 20 48.84 -18.60 -48.17
CA PRO A 20 48.27 -17.46 -47.48
C PRO A 20 46.78 -17.81 -47.36
N ALA A 21 46.26 -17.89 -46.13
CA ALA A 21 44.83 -18.08 -45.97
C ALA A 21 44.18 -17.01 -46.85
N GLU A 22 43.51 -17.44 -47.93
CA GLU A 22 42.74 -16.54 -48.79
C GLU A 22 41.95 -15.63 -47.83
N PRO A 23 41.96 -14.29 -48.04
CA PRO A 23 41.23 -13.40 -47.16
C PRO A 23 39.84 -13.98 -47.01
N GLN A 24 39.49 -14.39 -45.79
CA GLN A 24 38.22 -15.05 -45.57
C GLN A 24 37.16 -13.98 -45.85
N ASN A 25 36.48 -14.14 -46.97
CA ASN A 25 35.35 -13.30 -47.32
C ASN A 25 34.22 -13.69 -46.38
N VAL A 26 34.13 -12.97 -45.27
CA VAL A 26 33.09 -13.16 -44.26
C VAL A 26 31.98 -12.18 -44.62
N HIS A 27 30.82 -12.74 -44.96
CA HIS A 27 29.64 -11.96 -45.29
C HIS A 27 28.84 -11.66 -44.01
N GLY A 28 28.39 -10.43 -43.84
CA GLY A 28 27.55 -10.03 -42.70
C GLY A 28 27.34 -8.51 -42.66
N CYS A 29 26.57 -8.04 -41.68
CA CYS A 29 26.33 -6.62 -41.51
C CYS A 29 27.59 -5.88 -41.05
N LEU A 30 27.99 -4.84 -41.79
CA LEU A 30 29.15 -3.99 -41.48
C LEU A 30 28.80 -2.75 -40.66
N ASP A 31 27.52 -2.44 -40.48
CA ASP A 31 27.09 -1.29 -39.70
C ASP A 31 27.12 -1.58 -38.20
N SER A 32 27.96 -0.86 -37.47
CA SER A 32 28.09 -0.97 -36.00
C SER A 32 26.84 -0.58 -35.22
N GLN A 33 25.87 0.10 -35.84
CA GLN A 33 24.60 0.48 -35.23
C GLN A 33 23.50 -0.56 -35.47
N ALA A 34 23.75 -1.58 -36.29
CA ALA A 34 22.78 -2.65 -36.54
C ALA A 34 22.83 -3.71 -35.43
N CYS A 35 21.67 -4.31 -35.15
CA CYS A 35 21.51 -5.33 -34.12
C CYS A 35 22.27 -6.63 -34.42
N ASN A 36 22.47 -6.95 -35.71
CA ASN A 36 23.26 -8.09 -36.16
C ASN A 36 24.62 -7.70 -36.73
N TYR A 37 25.21 -6.60 -36.23
CA TYR A 37 26.58 -6.22 -36.57
C TYR A 37 27.55 -7.39 -36.37
N ASN A 38 28.36 -7.65 -37.40
CA ASN A 38 29.40 -8.69 -37.36
C ASN A 38 30.78 -8.06 -37.57
N SER A 39 31.55 -7.91 -36.49
CA SER A 39 32.90 -7.34 -36.54
C SER A 39 33.92 -8.14 -37.35
N ASN A 40 33.61 -9.41 -37.67
CA ASN A 40 34.46 -10.24 -38.53
C ASN A 40 34.07 -10.17 -40.00
N ALA A 41 32.93 -9.54 -40.34
CA ALA A 41 32.51 -9.40 -41.73
C ALA A 41 33.48 -8.49 -42.50
N THR A 42 33.83 -8.91 -43.72
CA THR A 42 34.69 -8.18 -44.65
C THR A 42 33.93 -7.72 -45.89
N ILE A 43 32.72 -8.24 -46.10
CA ILE A 43 31.82 -7.91 -47.21
C ILE A 43 30.40 -7.75 -46.67
N ASP A 44 29.81 -6.57 -46.89
CA ASP A 44 28.40 -6.33 -46.59
C ASP A 44 27.52 -7.23 -47.47
N ASN A 45 26.58 -7.93 -46.85
CA ASN A 45 25.60 -8.77 -47.53
C ASN A 45 24.19 -8.17 -47.48
N ASN A 46 24.05 -6.91 -47.04
CA ASN A 46 22.79 -6.21 -46.87
C ASN A 46 21.83 -6.90 -45.88
N SER A 47 22.35 -7.66 -44.92
CA SER A 47 21.52 -8.30 -43.88
C SER A 47 21.29 -7.44 -42.65
N CYS A 48 21.81 -6.21 -42.60
CA CYS A 48 21.67 -5.33 -41.43
C CYS A 48 20.20 -5.13 -41.06
N TRP A 49 19.86 -5.35 -39.79
CA TRP A 49 18.57 -4.98 -39.23
C TRP A 49 18.75 -4.15 -37.96
N TYR A 50 17.74 -3.35 -37.65
CA TYR A 50 17.73 -2.38 -36.57
C TYR A 50 16.48 -2.60 -35.73
N ALA A 51 16.54 -2.24 -34.46
CA ALA A 51 15.36 -2.29 -33.60
C ALA A 51 14.36 -1.21 -34.05
N GLU A 52 13.07 -1.55 -34.05
CA GLU A 52 11.99 -0.61 -34.29
C GLU A 52 11.84 0.38 -33.11
N GLU A 53 11.16 1.49 -33.34
CA GLU A 53 10.92 2.49 -32.30
C GLU A 53 10.10 1.90 -31.15
N GLY A 54 10.65 1.97 -29.92
CA GLY A 54 10.07 1.34 -28.71
C GLY A 54 10.47 -0.14 -28.50
N CYS A 55 11.34 -0.67 -29.36
CA CYS A 55 11.89 -2.03 -29.27
C CYS A 55 13.41 -2.01 -29.09
N GLU A 56 13.96 -3.14 -28.64
CA GLU A 56 15.40 -3.38 -28.54
C GLU A 56 15.86 -4.53 -29.44
N CYS A 57 17.16 -4.56 -29.75
CA CYS A 57 17.78 -5.64 -30.52
C CYS A 57 17.62 -7.03 -29.87
N ILE A 58 17.31 -7.09 -28.57
CA ILE A 58 17.06 -8.37 -27.89
C ILE A 58 15.71 -8.98 -28.25
N ASN A 59 14.75 -8.18 -28.73
CA ASN A 59 13.39 -8.63 -29.06
C ASN A 59 13.31 -9.37 -30.40
N GLY A 60 14.37 -9.33 -31.19
CA GLY A 60 14.49 -10.05 -32.46
C GLY A 60 14.20 -9.18 -33.69
N GLU A 61 14.58 -9.70 -34.85
CA GLU A 61 14.37 -9.04 -36.14
C GLU A 61 12.87 -8.97 -36.46
N GLY A 62 12.36 -7.75 -36.67
CA GLY A 62 10.94 -7.52 -36.98
C GLY A 62 10.02 -7.46 -35.77
N ALA A 63 10.56 -7.40 -34.55
CA ALA A 63 9.76 -7.14 -33.36
C ALA A 63 9.16 -5.73 -33.42
N SER A 64 7.91 -5.60 -33.00
CA SER A 64 7.19 -4.34 -32.95
C SER A 64 6.48 -4.20 -31.61
N VAL A 65 6.36 -2.96 -31.12
CA VAL A 65 5.57 -2.67 -29.93
C VAL A 65 4.10 -2.94 -30.24
N ASP A 66 3.48 -3.81 -29.47
CA ASP A 66 2.04 -4.06 -29.55
C ASP A 66 1.23 -2.96 -28.83
N ILE A 67 -0.10 -3.11 -28.79
CA ILE A 67 -0.99 -2.10 -28.19
C ILE A 67 -0.85 -1.99 -26.66
N CYS A 68 -0.11 -2.91 -26.05
CA CYS A 68 0.14 -3.07 -24.62
C CYS A 68 1.52 -2.52 -24.23
N GLY A 69 2.31 -2.07 -25.21
CA GLY A 69 3.69 -1.64 -24.98
C GLY A 69 4.69 -2.79 -24.91
N VAL A 70 4.30 -4.03 -25.19
CA VAL A 70 5.22 -5.17 -25.21
C VAL A 70 5.85 -5.27 -26.59
N CYS A 71 7.18 -5.34 -26.62
CA CYS A 71 7.92 -5.53 -27.86
C CYS A 71 8.30 -7.00 -28.06
N ASP A 72 7.63 -7.66 -29.00
CA ASP A 72 8.01 -8.98 -29.48
C ASP A 72 7.49 -9.24 -30.92
N THR A 73 7.63 -10.48 -31.38
CA THR A 73 7.18 -10.94 -32.71
C THR A 73 5.94 -11.85 -32.62
N ASP A 74 5.40 -12.08 -31.43
CA ASP A 74 4.32 -13.01 -31.17
C ASP A 74 2.96 -12.29 -31.18
N GLU A 75 2.40 -12.19 -32.39
CA GLU A 75 1.06 -11.64 -32.60
C GLU A 75 -0.04 -12.38 -31.82
N THR A 76 0.24 -13.57 -31.26
CA THR A 76 -0.74 -14.33 -30.45
C THR A 76 -0.81 -13.89 -28.99
N ASN A 77 0.19 -13.15 -28.50
CA ASN A 77 0.22 -12.64 -27.13
C ASN A 77 -0.26 -11.18 -27.01
N ASN A 78 -0.42 -10.47 -28.13
CA ASN A 78 -1.04 -9.14 -28.19
C ASN A 78 -2.25 -9.08 -27.23
N CYS A 79 -2.07 -8.36 -26.11
CA CYS A 79 -2.99 -8.38 -24.97
C CYS A 79 -4.45 -8.16 -25.39
N ILE A 80 -5.38 -8.66 -24.58
CA ILE A 80 -6.81 -8.51 -24.83
C ILE A 80 -7.30 -7.25 -24.10
N GLN A 81 -8.22 -6.53 -24.74
CA GLN A 81 -8.93 -5.42 -24.11
C GLN A 81 -9.85 -5.96 -23.02
N ASP A 82 -9.74 -5.39 -21.83
CA ASP A 82 -10.61 -5.71 -20.72
C ASP A 82 -12.03 -5.12 -20.95
N GLU A 83 -12.98 -5.44 -20.06
CA GLU A 83 -14.36 -4.98 -20.17
C GLU A 83 -14.53 -3.48 -19.90
N CYS A 84 -13.49 -2.82 -19.38
CA CYS A 84 -13.41 -1.36 -19.20
C CYS A 84 -12.89 -0.65 -20.45
N GLY A 85 -12.46 -1.40 -21.47
CA GLY A 85 -11.86 -0.83 -22.67
C GLY A 85 -10.36 -0.53 -22.53
N ILE A 86 -9.71 -1.02 -21.47
CA ILE A 86 -8.27 -0.87 -21.24
C ILE A 86 -7.53 -2.10 -21.77
N TRP A 87 -6.52 -1.88 -22.60
CA TRP A 87 -5.69 -2.96 -23.15
C TRP A 87 -4.74 -3.50 -22.09
N GLY A 88 -4.79 -4.81 -21.82
CA GLY A 88 -4.00 -5.43 -20.77
C GLY A 88 -4.47 -5.09 -19.35
N GLY A 89 -5.66 -4.49 -19.20
CA GLY A 89 -6.28 -4.23 -17.91
C GLY A 89 -6.84 -5.49 -17.26
N ASP A 90 -7.15 -5.38 -15.97
CA ASP A 90 -7.71 -6.43 -15.11
C ASP A 90 -9.15 -6.14 -14.67
N ASN A 91 -9.86 -5.27 -15.39
CA ASN A 91 -11.20 -4.74 -15.07
C ASN A 91 -11.29 -3.82 -13.84
N SER A 92 -10.22 -3.61 -13.06
CA SER A 92 -10.29 -2.82 -11.82
C SER A 92 -10.78 -1.39 -12.04
N SER A 93 -10.44 -0.78 -13.17
CA SER A 93 -10.76 0.63 -13.48
C SER A 93 -12.24 0.97 -13.64
N CYS A 94 -13.10 -0.03 -13.89
CA CYS A 94 -14.54 0.16 -14.05
C CYS A 94 -15.34 -0.84 -13.20
N THR A 95 -14.69 -1.51 -12.26
CA THR A 95 -15.36 -2.32 -11.26
C THR A 95 -15.89 -1.39 -10.17
N ASP A 96 -17.19 -1.46 -9.90
CA ASP A 96 -17.81 -0.69 -8.82
C ASP A 96 -17.43 -1.22 -7.43
N GLU A 97 -17.89 -0.55 -6.38
CA GLU A 97 -17.66 -0.93 -4.97
C GLU A 97 -18.25 -2.31 -4.62
N CYS A 98 -19.13 -2.84 -5.48
CA CYS A 98 -19.73 -4.16 -5.36
C CYS A 98 -18.97 -5.26 -6.11
N GLY A 99 -17.82 -4.93 -6.70
CA GLY A 99 -17.04 -5.90 -7.47
C GLY A 99 -17.66 -6.21 -8.84
N VAL A 100 -18.60 -5.38 -9.32
CA VAL A 100 -19.29 -5.56 -10.60
C VAL A 100 -18.70 -4.62 -11.65
N VAL A 101 -18.16 -5.22 -12.70
CA VAL A 101 -17.59 -4.51 -13.85
C VAL A 101 -18.69 -3.75 -14.60
N ASN A 102 -18.49 -2.45 -14.81
CA ASN A 102 -19.49 -1.52 -15.35
C ASN A 102 -20.82 -1.55 -14.57
N GLY A 103 -20.77 -1.85 -13.27
CA GLY A 103 -21.93 -1.80 -12.40
C GLY A 103 -22.30 -0.37 -12.02
N ASP A 104 -23.54 -0.19 -11.58
CA ASP A 104 -24.05 1.10 -11.10
C ASP A 104 -23.68 1.37 -9.64
N GLY A 105 -22.95 0.45 -8.98
CA GLY A 105 -22.72 0.48 -7.54
C GLY A 105 -23.96 0.08 -6.73
N PRO A 106 -23.89 0.14 -5.39
CA PRO A 106 -25.08 0.03 -4.58
C PRO A 106 -25.96 1.28 -4.77
N SER A 107 -27.26 1.15 -4.53
CA SER A 107 -28.12 2.34 -4.42
C SER A 107 -27.68 3.20 -3.25
N GLU A 108 -27.93 4.51 -3.32
CA GLU A 108 -27.68 5.47 -2.24
C GLU A 108 -28.14 4.90 -0.89
N ASN A 109 -27.24 4.88 0.09
CA ASN A 109 -27.48 4.40 1.45
C ASN A 109 -27.93 2.93 1.51
N CYS A 110 -27.37 2.06 0.66
CA CYS A 110 -27.56 0.62 0.75
C CYS A 110 -26.25 -0.12 0.49
N ASP A 111 -26.15 -1.36 0.93
CA ASP A 111 -25.04 -2.23 0.55
C ASP A 111 -25.25 -2.85 -0.84
N CYS A 112 -24.26 -3.61 -1.30
CA CYS A 112 -24.28 -4.32 -2.58
C CYS A 112 -25.32 -5.45 -2.70
N TYR A 113 -25.97 -5.80 -1.59
CA TYR A 113 -27.06 -6.77 -1.55
C TYR A 113 -28.44 -6.08 -1.53
N GLY A 114 -28.47 -4.74 -1.54
CA GLY A 114 -29.68 -3.93 -1.47
C GLY A 114 -30.23 -3.78 -0.06
N ASN A 115 -29.41 -4.01 0.98
CA ASN A 115 -29.79 -3.76 2.36
C ASN A 115 -29.59 -2.26 2.65
N CYS A 116 -30.68 -1.55 2.85
CA CYS A 116 -30.68 -0.15 3.25
C CYS A 116 -31.03 -0.11 4.73
N LEU A 117 -30.00 -0.01 5.59
CA LEU A 117 -30.20 -0.14 7.03
C LEU A 117 -30.70 1.16 7.62
N THR A 118 -31.42 1.01 8.72
CA THR A 118 -31.90 2.08 9.60
C THR A 118 -31.61 1.66 11.04
N VAL A 119 -31.75 2.60 11.97
CA VAL A 119 -31.52 2.30 13.39
C VAL A 119 -32.48 1.23 13.94
N GLU A 120 -33.68 1.07 13.35
CA GLU A 120 -34.61 -0.03 13.66
C GLU A 120 -33.95 -1.40 13.44
N ASN A 121 -33.10 -1.54 12.43
CA ASN A 121 -32.39 -2.80 12.16
C ASN A 121 -31.36 -3.14 13.24
N LEU A 122 -30.78 -2.12 13.87
CA LEU A 122 -29.80 -2.25 14.94
C LEU A 122 -30.45 -2.41 16.32
N ALA A 123 -31.75 -2.16 16.47
CA ALA A 123 -32.42 -2.21 17.75
C ALA A 123 -32.27 -3.59 18.44
N GLY A 124 -31.95 -3.56 19.73
CA GLY A 124 -31.72 -4.74 20.55
C GLY A 124 -30.44 -4.68 21.37
N THR A 125 -30.10 -5.80 22.01
CA THR A 125 -28.87 -5.98 22.77
C THR A 125 -27.91 -6.87 22.00
N TRP A 126 -26.64 -6.51 22.00
CA TRP A 126 -25.57 -7.12 21.23
C TRP A 126 -24.36 -7.37 22.12
N ASP A 127 -23.74 -8.54 21.98
CA ASP A 127 -22.45 -8.82 22.58
C ASP A 127 -21.33 -8.59 21.58
N THR A 128 -20.29 -7.88 22.02
CA THR A 128 -19.06 -7.73 21.25
C THR A 128 -18.31 -9.05 21.29
N THR A 129 -18.10 -9.62 20.10
CA THR A 129 -17.35 -10.88 19.94
C THR A 129 -15.91 -10.63 19.53
N SER A 130 -15.66 -9.51 18.84
CA SER A 130 -14.33 -9.07 18.43
C SER A 130 -14.31 -7.54 18.32
N GLN A 131 -13.23 -6.95 18.79
CA GLN A 131 -12.88 -5.56 18.52
C GLN A 131 -11.41 -5.55 18.12
N SER A 132 -11.12 -5.11 16.89
CA SER A 132 -9.75 -5.04 16.37
C SER A 132 -9.47 -3.66 15.79
N SER A 133 -8.22 -3.22 15.89
CA SER A 133 -7.75 -2.00 15.27
C SER A 133 -6.64 -2.35 14.29
N ASP A 134 -6.87 -2.06 13.02
CA ASP A 134 -5.85 -2.13 11.98
C ASP A 134 -5.24 -0.76 11.85
N MET A 135 -3.92 -0.66 11.96
CA MET A 135 -3.18 0.58 11.77
C MET A 135 -2.08 0.37 10.75
N THR A 136 -1.99 1.30 9.81
CA THR A 136 -0.87 1.44 8.88
C THR A 136 -0.23 2.79 9.11
N MET A 137 1.04 2.77 9.51
CA MET A 137 1.87 3.96 9.57
C MET A 137 2.82 3.99 8.38
N SER A 138 3.03 5.18 7.83
CA SER A 138 4.02 5.42 6.80
C SER A 138 4.85 6.65 7.16
N ILE A 139 6.16 6.48 7.22
CA ILE A 139 7.14 7.52 7.55
C ILE A 139 8.02 7.77 6.32
N ASP A 140 7.88 8.93 5.72
CA ASP A 140 8.77 9.47 4.71
C ASP A 140 9.97 10.12 5.40
N TYR A 141 11.06 9.35 5.48
CA TYR A 141 12.32 9.84 6.03
C TYR A 141 12.97 10.93 5.16
N GLY A 142 12.64 11.03 3.88
CA GLY A 142 13.10 12.10 3.01
C GLY A 142 12.52 13.45 3.45
N LEU A 143 11.22 13.49 3.71
CA LEU A 143 10.54 14.65 4.27
C LEU A 143 11.01 14.92 5.71
N MET A 144 11.11 13.88 6.54
CA MET A 144 11.58 14.01 7.92
C MET A 144 12.99 14.62 7.99
N PHE A 145 13.91 14.19 7.11
CA PHE A 145 15.27 14.71 7.09
C PHE A 145 15.37 16.06 6.37
N SER A 146 14.41 16.46 5.54
CA SER A 146 14.44 17.75 4.84
C SER A 146 14.57 18.95 5.79
N GLY A 147 14.00 18.86 6.99
CA GLY A 147 14.09 19.87 8.04
C GLY A 147 15.44 19.96 8.76
N VAL A 148 16.38 19.05 8.48
CA VAL A 148 17.71 19.05 9.10
C VAL A 148 18.57 20.21 8.57
N ASP A 149 19.25 20.90 9.48
CA ASP A 149 20.12 22.02 9.14
C ASP A 149 21.30 21.61 8.23
N ALA A 150 21.84 22.57 7.48
CA ALA A 150 22.88 22.32 6.49
C ALA A 150 24.15 21.64 7.05
N TYR A 151 24.53 21.93 8.30
CA TYR A 151 25.70 21.32 8.92
C TYR A 151 25.43 19.84 9.24
N SER A 152 24.31 19.57 9.88
CA SER A 152 23.88 18.20 10.23
C SER A 152 23.62 17.36 8.97
N CYS A 153 23.03 17.94 7.93
CA CYS A 153 22.82 17.30 6.64
C CYS A 153 24.13 16.80 6.01
N THR A 154 25.12 17.70 5.95
CA THR A 154 26.44 17.36 5.40
C THR A 154 27.14 16.30 6.27
N TYR A 155 26.97 16.35 7.59
CA TYR A 155 27.54 15.38 8.52
C TYR A 155 26.96 13.96 8.31
N MET A 156 25.68 13.88 7.97
CA MET A 156 25.01 12.62 7.62
C MET A 156 25.35 12.12 6.21
N GLY A 157 26.10 12.87 5.41
CA GLY A 157 26.42 12.52 4.02
C GLY A 157 25.39 13.00 3.00
N GLY A 158 24.47 13.88 3.41
CA GLY A 158 23.45 14.50 2.56
C GLY A 158 23.94 15.70 1.77
N THR A 159 23.07 16.17 0.87
CA THR A 159 23.24 17.42 0.12
C THR A 159 22.15 18.40 0.55
N TYR A 160 22.53 19.61 0.96
CA TYR A 160 21.59 20.65 1.39
C TYR A 160 21.38 21.70 0.30
N THR A 161 20.12 22.07 0.02
CA THR A 161 19.75 23.23 -0.79
C THR A 161 18.73 24.09 -0.06
N GLU A 162 18.69 25.39 -0.36
CA GLU A 162 17.66 26.29 0.22
C GLU A 162 16.24 25.99 -0.31
N ALA A 163 16.12 25.23 -1.41
CA ALA A 163 14.84 24.88 -2.01
C ALA A 163 14.27 23.57 -1.48
N ASP A 164 15.13 22.58 -1.24
CA ASP A 164 14.73 21.19 -0.95
C ASP A 164 15.11 20.75 0.47
N GLY A 165 15.77 21.61 1.25
CA GLY A 165 16.30 21.26 2.57
C GLY A 165 17.44 20.23 2.47
N CYS A 166 17.51 19.31 3.42
CA CYS A 166 18.47 18.21 3.38
C CYS A 166 17.96 17.02 2.55
N VAL A 167 18.73 16.62 1.54
CA VAL A 167 18.46 15.45 0.71
C VAL A 167 19.50 14.37 0.99
N LEU A 168 19.03 13.19 1.39
CA LEU A 168 19.85 12.00 1.59
C LEU A 168 19.62 11.02 0.44
N ASP A 169 20.67 10.29 0.02
CA ASP A 169 20.49 9.17 -0.92
C ASP A 169 19.88 7.94 -0.22
N GLU A 170 19.34 7.01 -1.00
CA GLU A 170 18.70 5.79 -0.48
C GLU A 170 19.65 4.96 0.41
N THR A 171 20.95 4.94 0.12
CA THR A 171 21.90 4.17 0.92
C THR A 171 22.11 4.77 2.29
N THR A 172 22.12 6.10 2.35
CA THR A 172 22.22 6.89 3.58
C THR A 172 20.95 6.76 4.41
N ILE A 173 19.78 6.86 3.77
CA ILE A 173 18.49 6.65 4.44
C ILE A 173 18.41 5.23 5.00
N ALA A 174 18.80 4.20 4.24
CA ALA A 174 18.80 2.83 4.73
C ALA A 174 19.70 2.62 5.97
N ILE A 175 20.80 3.37 6.10
CA ILE A 175 21.67 3.32 7.28
C ILE A 175 21.00 3.93 8.51
N TYR A 176 20.36 5.09 8.36
CA TYR A 176 19.79 5.83 9.50
C TYR A 176 18.38 5.36 9.88
N ALA A 177 17.56 5.02 8.89
CA ALA A 177 16.14 4.70 9.06
C ALA A 177 15.84 3.19 8.98
N GLY A 178 16.70 2.40 8.34
CA GLY A 178 16.42 0.97 8.10
C GLY A 178 16.27 0.17 9.39
N ALA A 179 17.12 0.42 10.38
CA ALA A 179 17.05 -0.26 11.67
C ALA A 179 15.77 0.11 12.44
N SER A 180 15.45 1.41 12.53
CA SER A 180 14.23 1.90 13.18
C SER A 180 12.98 1.40 12.48
N CYS A 181 12.94 1.41 11.15
CA CYS A 181 11.84 0.86 10.36
C CYS A 181 11.63 -0.63 10.66
N THR A 182 12.71 -1.41 10.72
CA THR A 182 12.65 -2.84 11.04
C THR A 182 12.20 -3.09 12.49
N GLU A 183 12.63 -2.24 13.43
CA GLU A 183 12.25 -2.34 14.85
C GLU A 183 10.75 -2.10 15.06
N MET A 184 10.15 -1.21 14.27
CA MET A 184 8.69 -1.01 14.21
C MET A 184 7.95 -2.11 13.43
N GLY A 185 8.65 -3.15 12.96
CA GLY A 185 8.07 -4.20 12.14
C GLY A 185 7.73 -3.77 10.70
N GLY A 186 8.23 -2.62 10.26
CA GLY A 186 7.99 -2.06 8.94
C GLY A 186 8.99 -2.50 7.86
N THR A 187 8.66 -2.14 6.62
CA THR A 187 9.52 -2.34 5.44
C THR A 187 9.90 -0.99 4.85
N LEU A 188 11.19 -0.77 4.65
CA LEU A 188 11.71 0.43 4.00
C LEU A 188 11.80 0.22 2.48
N SER A 189 11.15 1.08 1.70
CA SER A 189 11.22 1.14 0.25
C SER A 189 11.60 2.56 -0.18
N GLY A 190 12.83 2.74 -0.68
CA GLY A 190 13.39 4.06 -0.93
C GLY A 190 13.52 4.87 0.36
N ASN A 191 12.80 6.00 0.44
CA ASN A 191 12.71 6.87 1.61
C ASN A 191 11.51 6.59 2.52
N ILE A 192 10.59 5.71 2.13
CA ILE A 192 9.34 5.47 2.85
C ILE A 192 9.45 4.19 3.65
N CYS A 193 9.24 4.28 4.96
CA CYS A 193 9.02 3.13 5.82
C CYS A 193 7.54 2.93 6.03
N SER A 194 7.02 1.75 5.69
CA SER A 194 5.63 1.39 5.94
C SER A 194 5.57 0.25 6.94
N ALA A 195 4.83 0.44 8.03
CA ALA A 195 4.55 -0.60 9.01
C ALA A 195 3.04 -0.71 9.20
N SER A 196 2.54 -1.93 9.34
CA SER A 196 1.14 -2.20 9.60
C SER A 196 1.02 -3.22 10.72
N GLY A 197 0.06 -3.01 11.61
CA GLY A 197 -0.26 -3.92 12.70
C GLY A 197 -1.76 -4.04 12.87
N THR A 198 -2.17 -5.18 13.41
CA THR A 198 -3.53 -5.41 13.89
C THR A 198 -3.44 -5.68 15.38
N GLU A 199 -4.18 -4.93 16.17
CA GLU A 199 -4.31 -5.15 17.60
C GLU A 199 -5.74 -5.54 17.94
N ASP A 200 -5.90 -6.70 18.60
CA ASP A 200 -7.18 -7.17 19.12
C ASP A 200 -7.39 -6.56 20.51
N LEU A 201 -8.40 -5.72 20.65
CA LEU A 201 -8.74 -4.97 21.86
C LEU A 201 -9.77 -5.71 22.74
N CYS A 202 -10.62 -6.54 22.13
CA CYS A 202 -11.64 -7.33 22.80
C CYS A 202 -11.90 -8.65 22.05
N CYS A 203 -12.37 -9.74 22.67
CA CYS A 203 -12.72 -9.96 24.07
C CYS A 203 -12.17 -11.32 24.52
N GLY A 204 -11.60 -11.41 25.72
CA GLY A 204 -11.08 -12.68 26.21
C GLY A 204 -10.50 -12.62 27.61
N ALA A 205 -10.40 -13.77 28.29
CA ALA A 205 -9.92 -13.87 29.67
C ALA A 205 -8.45 -13.43 29.89
N THR A 206 -7.74 -13.08 28.82
CA THR A 206 -6.36 -12.60 28.85
C THR A 206 -6.21 -11.20 28.23
N MET A 207 -7.32 -10.57 27.83
CA MET A 207 -7.36 -9.22 27.27
C MET A 207 -7.71 -8.20 28.36
N GLU A 208 -7.35 -6.94 28.15
CA GLU A 208 -7.71 -5.85 29.08
C GLU A 208 -9.23 -5.65 29.12
N MET A 209 -9.92 -5.70 27.97
CA MET A 209 -11.38 -5.74 27.89
C MET A 209 -11.88 -7.19 27.91
N LEU A 210 -12.62 -7.54 28.98
CA LEU A 210 -13.15 -8.88 29.20
C LEU A 210 -14.45 -9.13 28.44
N SER A 211 -15.32 -8.11 28.38
CA SER A 211 -16.61 -8.17 27.68
C SER A 211 -17.13 -6.77 27.39
N GLN A 212 -17.85 -6.60 26.28
CA GLN A 212 -18.61 -5.39 25.99
C GLN A 212 -19.99 -5.76 25.45
N THR A 213 -21.03 -5.19 26.03
CA THR A 213 -22.43 -5.35 25.59
C THR A 213 -22.98 -3.99 25.18
N ILE A 214 -23.61 -3.94 24.01
CA ILE A 214 -24.20 -2.73 23.44
C ILE A 214 -25.71 -2.93 23.35
N THR A 215 -26.49 -1.99 23.90
CA THR A 215 -27.95 -1.98 23.78
C THR A 215 -28.38 -0.74 23.02
N ILE A 216 -29.17 -0.92 21.96
CA ILE A 216 -29.69 0.16 21.12
C ILE A 216 -31.22 0.16 21.20
N VAL A 217 -31.78 1.31 21.56
CA VAL A 217 -33.22 1.57 21.57
C VAL A 217 -33.56 2.50 20.41
N ASP A 218 -34.38 2.02 19.48
CA ASP A 218 -34.83 2.78 18.31
C ASP A 218 -35.85 3.88 18.69
N HIS A 219 -35.60 5.10 18.21
CA HIS A 219 -36.46 6.28 18.32
C HIS A 219 -36.95 6.82 16.97
N GLY A 220 -36.74 6.07 15.89
CA GLY A 220 -37.22 6.35 14.53
C GLY A 220 -36.08 6.85 13.63
N ASP A 221 -35.68 8.10 13.80
CA ASP A 221 -34.59 8.74 13.05
C ASP A 221 -33.22 8.60 13.73
N HIS A 222 -33.20 8.24 15.01
CA HIS A 222 -32.00 7.99 15.81
C HIS A 222 -32.29 6.86 16.82
N GLY A 223 -31.26 6.42 17.53
CA GLY A 223 -31.38 5.47 18.62
C GLY A 223 -30.52 5.85 19.82
N ASP A 224 -30.97 5.46 21.00
CA ASP A 224 -30.22 5.61 22.24
C ASP A 224 -29.35 4.35 22.42
N MET A 225 -28.04 4.54 22.46
CA MET A 225 -27.05 3.49 22.66
C MET A 225 -26.55 3.51 24.11
N THR A 226 -26.56 2.34 24.75
CA THR A 226 -25.92 2.10 26.06
C THR A 226 -24.84 1.05 25.89
N ILE A 227 -23.61 1.39 26.25
CA ILE A 227 -22.44 0.51 26.15
C ILE A 227 -22.03 0.13 27.58
N VAL A 228 -21.94 -1.16 27.86
CA VAL A 228 -21.46 -1.68 29.14
C VAL A 228 -20.21 -2.50 28.87
N ALA A 229 -19.05 -2.02 29.32
CA ALA A 229 -17.77 -2.68 29.15
C ALA A 229 -17.22 -3.13 30.51
N THR A 230 -16.65 -4.33 30.55
CA THR A 230 -15.97 -4.87 31.73
C THR A 230 -14.50 -5.09 31.41
N TYR A 231 -13.63 -4.61 32.27
CA TYR A 231 -12.17 -4.66 32.12
C TYR A 231 -11.52 -5.44 33.26
N ASN A 232 -10.36 -6.03 32.99
CA ASN A 232 -9.50 -6.61 34.00
C ASN A 232 -8.58 -5.51 34.54
N ASP A 233 -8.76 -5.14 35.80
CA ASP A 233 -7.91 -4.13 36.44
C ASP A 233 -6.69 -4.79 37.08
N ASP A 234 -5.52 -4.20 36.88
CA ASP A 234 -4.19 -4.74 37.20
C ASP A 234 -3.89 -4.74 38.72
N GLY A 235 -4.77 -5.36 39.51
CA GLY A 235 -4.60 -5.48 40.97
C GLY A 235 -5.90 -5.47 41.79
N ASP A 236 -7.02 -5.09 41.18
CA ASP A 236 -8.20 -4.60 41.89
C ASP A 236 -9.42 -5.51 41.70
N GLY A 237 -9.39 -6.36 40.66
CA GLY A 237 -10.51 -7.19 40.23
C GLY A 237 -11.09 -6.70 38.90
N GLU A 238 -12.33 -7.07 38.62
CA GLU A 238 -13.02 -6.64 37.40
C GLU A 238 -13.69 -5.27 37.64
N MET A 239 -13.51 -4.33 36.71
CA MET A 239 -14.21 -3.04 36.71
C MET A 239 -15.22 -3.01 35.57
N THR A 240 -16.40 -2.43 35.82
CA THR A 240 -17.44 -2.26 34.80
C THR A 240 -17.75 -0.78 34.64
N GLU A 241 -17.70 -0.31 33.40
CA GLU A 241 -18.03 1.04 32.98
C GLU A 241 -19.29 1.04 32.12
N THR A 242 -20.04 2.13 32.16
CA THR A 242 -21.25 2.31 31.36
C THR A 242 -21.19 3.67 30.68
N SER A 243 -21.27 3.66 29.36
CA SER A 243 -21.26 4.85 28.51
C SER A 243 -22.58 4.97 27.76
N TYR A 244 -22.96 6.20 27.45
CA TYR A 244 -24.17 6.52 26.70
C TYR A 244 -23.80 7.28 25.43
N ALA A 245 -24.49 6.96 24.34
CA ALA A 245 -24.29 7.61 23.06
C ALA A 245 -25.60 7.67 22.27
N LEU A 246 -25.68 8.61 21.35
CA LEU A 246 -26.67 8.63 20.29
C LEU A 246 -26.14 7.84 19.09
N VAL A 247 -26.98 7.05 18.44
CA VAL A 247 -26.64 6.37 17.18
C VAL A 247 -27.59 6.76 16.07
N GLU A 248 -27.04 7.14 14.93
CA GLU A 248 -27.76 7.42 13.69
C GLU A 248 -27.26 6.46 12.61
N VAL A 249 -28.19 5.96 11.79
CA VAL A 249 -27.89 5.01 10.72
C VAL A 249 -28.59 5.48 9.47
N ASP A 250 -27.81 5.83 8.45
CA ASP A 250 -28.31 6.20 7.14
C ASP A 250 -27.74 5.23 6.10
N GLY A 251 -28.47 4.14 5.87
CA GLY A 251 -28.02 3.10 4.97
C GLY A 251 -26.90 2.26 5.53
N THR A 252 -25.72 2.34 4.93
CA THR A 252 -24.52 1.67 5.45
C THR A 252 -23.69 2.59 6.33
N ASP A 253 -24.02 3.87 6.42
CA ASP A 253 -23.27 4.81 7.24
C ASP A 253 -23.83 4.81 8.66
N ILE A 254 -22.93 4.76 9.64
CA ILE A 254 -23.27 4.79 11.06
C ILE A 254 -22.52 5.96 11.70
N THR A 255 -23.24 6.76 12.49
CA THR A 255 -22.66 7.82 13.31
C THR A 255 -23.00 7.55 14.76
N ILE A 256 -21.99 7.52 15.61
CA ILE A 256 -22.13 7.40 17.06
C ILE A 256 -21.66 8.73 17.65
N THR A 257 -22.55 9.42 18.35
CA THR A 257 -22.23 10.65 19.07
C THR A 257 -22.22 10.35 20.56
N TYR A 258 -21.06 10.40 21.18
CA TYR A 258 -20.95 10.24 22.62
C TYR A 258 -21.40 11.55 23.28
N GLY A 259 -22.41 11.44 24.13
CA GLY A 259 -22.84 12.55 24.96
C GLY A 259 -21.95 12.61 26.18
N SER A 260 -21.25 13.72 26.39
CA SER A 260 -20.85 14.12 27.73
C SER A 260 -22.14 14.45 28.49
N ASP A 261 -22.81 13.46 29.08
CA ASP A 261 -23.95 13.76 29.94
C ASP A 261 -23.44 14.44 31.21
N ASP A 262 -23.49 15.77 31.14
CA ASP A 262 -23.56 16.72 32.23
C ASP A 262 -24.50 16.24 33.34
N ASP A 263 -23.97 16.15 34.57
CA ASP A 263 -24.60 16.74 35.76
C ASP A 263 -23.70 16.46 36.98
N HIS A 264 -22.68 17.30 37.23
CA HIS A 264 -22.49 17.79 38.61
C HIS A 264 -21.62 19.02 38.90
N ASP A 265 -21.12 19.81 37.95
CA ASP A 265 -20.46 21.07 38.33
C ASP A 265 -21.00 22.29 37.57
N ASP A 266 -21.73 23.11 38.32
CA ASP A 266 -22.23 24.46 38.00
C ASP A 266 -21.06 25.47 37.89
N HIS A 267 -20.06 25.12 37.10
CA HIS A 267 -18.92 25.94 36.74
C HIS A 267 -18.91 26.08 35.23
N GLY A 268 -19.58 27.15 34.77
CA GLY A 268 -19.66 27.48 33.37
C GLY A 268 -18.29 27.64 32.72
N ASP A 269 -18.30 27.32 31.42
CA ASP A 269 -17.27 27.56 30.41
C ASP A 269 -16.26 26.42 30.15
N ASP A 270 -16.62 25.14 30.36
CA ASP A 270 -15.92 24.01 29.76
C ASP A 270 -16.80 23.40 28.64
N ASP A 271 -16.53 23.78 27.40
CA ASP A 271 -17.09 23.18 26.18
C ASP A 271 -16.50 21.77 26.07
N HIS A 272 -17.09 20.78 26.76
CA HIS A 272 -16.73 19.39 26.52
C HIS A 272 -17.21 19.02 25.12
N GLY A 273 -16.27 18.98 24.17
CA GLY A 273 -16.54 18.63 22.78
C GLY A 273 -17.33 17.32 22.70
N LEU A 274 -18.37 17.31 21.86
CA LEU A 274 -19.08 16.08 21.52
C LEU A 274 -18.13 15.18 20.72
N GLU A 275 -17.73 14.05 21.27
CA GLU A 275 -16.95 13.05 20.53
C GLU A 275 -17.88 12.33 19.53
N VAL A 276 -17.61 12.51 18.23
CA VAL A 276 -18.36 11.88 17.15
C VAL A 276 -17.48 10.86 16.44
N MET A 277 -17.96 9.62 16.36
CA MET A 277 -17.35 8.57 15.55
C MET A 277 -18.28 8.23 14.38
N SER A 278 -17.79 8.40 13.15
CA SER A 278 -18.50 7.99 11.94
C SER A 278 -17.80 6.79 11.29
N GLY A 279 -18.58 5.86 10.75
CA GLY A 279 -18.07 4.67 10.09
C GLY A 279 -19.11 4.02 9.20
N THR A 280 -18.86 2.77 8.86
CA THR A 280 -19.81 1.95 8.09
C THR A 280 -20.33 0.79 8.92
N ILE A 281 -21.51 0.28 8.58
CA ILE A 281 -22.12 -0.88 9.21
C ILE A 281 -22.68 -1.85 8.18
N THR A 282 -22.54 -3.14 8.49
CA THR A 282 -23.19 -4.25 7.79
C THR A 282 -23.91 -5.15 8.79
N ILE A 283 -25.03 -5.74 8.37
CA ILE A 283 -25.77 -6.73 9.18
C ILE A 283 -26.00 -7.98 8.34
N ASP A 284 -25.52 -9.14 8.82
CA ASP A 284 -25.79 -10.46 8.27
C ASP A 284 -26.48 -11.33 9.32
N GLY A 285 -27.81 -11.45 9.22
CA GLY A 285 -28.61 -12.18 10.19
C GLY A 285 -28.54 -11.56 11.59
N ASP A 286 -27.87 -12.25 12.50
CA ASP A 286 -27.69 -11.84 13.91
C ASP A 286 -26.31 -11.24 14.18
N THR A 287 -25.49 -11.06 13.13
CA THR A 287 -24.18 -10.46 13.24
C THR A 287 -24.19 -9.06 12.65
N ALA A 288 -23.72 -8.07 13.40
CA ALA A 288 -23.45 -6.73 12.90
C ALA A 288 -21.95 -6.47 12.91
N THR A 289 -21.42 -5.83 11.87
CA THR A 289 -20.02 -5.41 11.79
C THR A 289 -19.97 -3.92 11.52
N MET A 290 -19.37 -3.18 12.45
CA MET A 290 -19.13 -1.75 12.35
C MET A 290 -17.65 -1.50 12.07
N VAL A 291 -17.33 -0.58 11.16
CA VAL A 291 -15.96 -0.22 10.78
C VAL A 291 -15.81 1.29 10.83
N PHE A 292 -15.01 1.78 11.75
CA PHE A 292 -14.71 3.20 11.94
C PHE A 292 -13.31 3.50 11.40
N PRO A 293 -13.17 4.29 10.31
CA PRO A 293 -11.86 4.71 9.85
C PRO A 293 -11.18 5.56 10.92
N MET A 294 -9.88 5.36 11.09
CA MET A 294 -9.02 6.16 11.96
C MET A 294 -8.04 6.92 11.06
N ASP A 295 -8.10 8.25 11.11
CA ASP A 295 -7.13 9.12 10.44
C ASP A 295 -6.49 10.05 11.48
N MET A 296 -5.30 10.56 11.18
CA MET A 296 -4.52 11.43 12.06
C MET A 296 -5.24 12.74 12.40
N ASP A 297 -6.14 13.19 11.51
CA ASP A 297 -7.02 14.36 11.69
C ASP A 297 -8.00 14.20 12.87
N MET A 298 -8.20 12.98 13.38
CA MET A 298 -9.06 12.72 14.54
C MET A 298 -8.37 13.06 15.89
N PHE A 299 -7.06 13.36 15.86
CA PHE A 299 -6.28 13.80 17.02
C PHE A 299 -5.95 15.30 17.01
N ASP A 300 -6.41 16.01 15.99
CA ASP A 300 -6.18 17.45 15.84
C ASP A 300 -7.32 18.21 16.54
N ASP A 301 -7.25 18.28 17.87
CA ASP A 301 -8.14 19.16 18.64
C ASP A 301 -7.89 20.61 18.22
N GLU A 302 -8.87 21.24 17.56
CA GLU A 302 -8.86 22.65 17.14
C GLU A 302 -8.74 23.66 18.31
N ASP A 303 -8.68 23.20 19.56
CA ASP A 303 -8.64 24.02 20.78
C ASP A 303 -7.21 24.22 21.36
N HIS A 304 -6.17 24.17 20.53
CA HIS A 304 -4.84 24.62 20.97
C HIS A 304 -4.71 26.14 20.89
N ASP A 305 -5.26 26.81 21.91
CA ASP A 305 -5.02 28.21 22.23
C ASP A 305 -3.50 28.53 22.26
N ASP A 306 -3.07 29.36 21.32
CA ASP A 306 -1.97 30.34 21.37
C ASP A 306 -0.93 30.14 22.51
N ASP A 307 0.11 29.32 22.30
CA ASP A 307 1.49 29.48 22.82
C ASP A 307 2.35 28.18 22.74
N HIS A 308 1.93 27.16 21.99
CA HIS A 308 2.81 26.07 21.57
C HIS A 308 3.10 26.20 20.07
N ASP A 309 4.24 26.83 19.75
CA ASP A 309 4.87 26.73 18.44
C ASP A 309 5.00 25.22 18.08
N ASP A 310 4.15 24.81 17.13
CA ASP A 310 4.38 23.78 16.12
C ASP A 310 4.54 22.33 16.63
N MET A 311 3.43 21.70 17.04
CA MET A 311 3.17 20.30 16.63
C MET A 311 2.61 20.23 15.20
N ASP A 312 2.43 21.37 14.53
CA ASP A 312 2.34 21.43 13.08
C ASP A 312 3.64 20.83 12.49
N ASP A 313 3.47 19.82 11.65
CA ASP A 313 4.50 19.18 10.84
C ASP A 313 5.44 18.17 11.56
N MET A 314 4.92 17.03 12.03
CA MET A 314 5.67 15.76 11.92
C MET A 314 5.83 15.39 10.43
N MET A 315 6.59 16.19 9.67
CA MET A 315 6.70 16.08 8.21
C MET A 315 7.05 14.66 7.80
N GLY A 316 6.17 14.08 6.98
CA GLY A 316 6.37 12.77 6.40
C GLY A 316 5.80 11.60 7.20
N MET A 317 5.22 11.80 8.39
CA MET A 317 4.45 10.74 9.04
C MET A 317 2.99 10.79 8.56
N THR A 318 2.44 9.61 8.25
CA THR A 318 1.03 9.40 7.92
C THR A 318 0.57 8.16 8.68
N MET A 319 -0.64 8.21 9.21
CA MET A 319 -1.28 7.10 9.90
C MET A 319 -2.68 6.97 9.34
N SER A 320 -3.04 5.75 8.97
CA SER A 320 -4.39 5.43 8.51
C SER A 320 -4.75 4.07 9.06
N GLY A 321 -6.00 3.87 9.40
CA GLY A 321 -6.44 2.63 10.00
C GLY A 321 -7.94 2.49 10.01
N ALA A 322 -8.39 1.40 10.61
CA ALA A 322 -9.79 1.22 10.91
C ALA A 322 -9.95 0.41 12.19
N MET A 323 -10.88 0.84 13.02
CA MET A 323 -11.40 0.06 14.13
C MET A 323 -12.59 -0.76 13.65
N THR A 324 -12.54 -2.07 13.82
CA THR A 324 -13.62 -2.99 13.47
C THR A 324 -14.24 -3.57 14.74
N LEU A 325 -15.57 -3.52 14.82
CA LEU A 325 -16.36 -4.09 15.91
C LEU A 325 -17.31 -5.14 15.34
N VAL A 326 -17.25 -6.36 15.86
CA VAL A 326 -18.13 -7.47 15.46
C VAL A 326 -19.05 -7.83 16.62
N LEU A 327 -20.35 -7.70 16.36
CA LEU A 327 -21.42 -7.82 17.33
C LEU A 327 -22.30 -9.03 17.02
N GLU A 328 -22.70 -9.79 18.04
CA GLU A 328 -23.72 -10.84 17.94
C GLU A 328 -24.97 -10.48 18.74
N LYS A 329 -26.15 -10.63 18.13
CA LYS A 329 -27.43 -10.27 18.75
C LYS A 329 -27.81 -11.23 19.89
N GLN A 330 -28.21 -10.67 21.03
CA GLN A 330 -28.77 -11.45 22.13
C GLN A 330 -30.24 -11.83 21.88
N TYR A 331 -30.63 -12.99 22.40
CA TYR A 331 -31.96 -13.60 22.24
C TYR A 331 -32.73 -13.77 23.56
#